data_AF-A0A9P1WV50-F1
#
_entry.id   AF-A0A9P1WV50-F1
#
_cell.length_a   1.000
_cell.length_b   1.000
_cell.length_c   1.000
_cell.angle_alpha   90.00
_cell.angle_beta   90.00
_cell.angle_gamma   90.00
#
_symmetry.space_group_name_H-M   'P 1'
#
loop_
_entity.id
_entity.type
_entity.pdbx_description
1 polymer ?
#
loop_
_entity_poly.entity_id
_entity_poly.type
_entity_poly.pdbx_seq_one_letter_code
_entity_poly.pdbx_strand_id
1 'polypeptide(L)'
;MKQYYVLLNADGFITVWSSEKQEGFLKIEASEDDFNKLDFVRVENGKAKVDEQRRQQIIKEYEASTLTEIDKLKMQNIELRDSILDLAIIVDGLGGELE
;
A
#
# COMPACT_ATOMS: atom_id res chain seq x y z
N MET A 1 -21.59 -9.90 -15.51
CA MET A 1 -22.05 -9.14 -14.33
C MET A 1 -22.54 -10.13 -13.29
N LYS A 2 -22.04 -10.03 -12.05
CA LYS A 2 -22.44 -10.83 -10.88
C LYS A 2 -22.93 -9.91 -9.78
N GLN A 3 -23.72 -10.46 -8.85
CA GLN A 3 -24.19 -9.72 -7.68
C GLN A 3 -23.15 -9.82 -6.56
N TYR A 4 -22.84 -8.68 -5.97
CA TYR A 4 -21.95 -8.56 -4.82
C TYR A 4 -22.56 -7.65 -3.77
N TYR A 5 -21.98 -7.67 -2.59
CA TYR A 5 -22.36 -6.83 -1.45
C TYR A 5 -21.14 -6.03 -1.05
N VAL A 6 -21.29 -4.71 -0.87
CA VAL A 6 -20.16 -3.82 -0.62
C VAL A 6 -20.42 -2.86 0.53
N LEU A 7 -19.35 -2.51 1.23
CA LEU A 7 -19.34 -1.38 2.16
C LEU A 7 -18.73 -0.17 1.45
N LEU A 8 -19.31 1.00 1.65
CA LEU A 8 -18.82 2.25 1.08
C LEU A 8 -18.23 3.15 2.17
N ASN A 9 -17.20 3.91 1.84
CA ASN A 9 -16.76 5.04 2.66
C ASN A 9 -17.68 6.26 2.50
N ALA A 10 -17.38 7.33 3.26
CA ALA A 10 -18.12 8.59 3.22
C ALA A 10 -18.15 9.25 1.82
N ASP A 11 -17.13 8.99 0.99
CA ASP A 11 -17.02 9.51 -0.38
C ASP A 11 -17.75 8.62 -1.41
N GLY A 12 -18.31 7.47 -0.98
CA GLY A 12 -19.04 6.54 -1.83
C GLY A 12 -18.17 5.52 -2.59
N PHE A 13 -16.90 5.36 -2.21
CA PHE A 13 -16.01 4.32 -2.76
C PHE A 13 -16.08 3.04 -1.94
N ILE A 14 -15.93 1.91 -2.63
CA ILE A 14 -15.98 0.58 -2.04
C ILE A 14 -14.74 0.35 -1.17
N THR A 15 -14.95 0.02 0.10
CA THR A 15 -13.90 -0.34 1.06
C THR A 15 -13.87 -1.82 1.41
N VAL A 16 -14.98 -2.53 1.18
CA VAL A 16 -15.10 -3.98 1.44
C VAL A 16 -15.99 -4.61 0.39
N TRP A 17 -15.62 -5.81 -0.08
CA TRP A 17 -16.42 -6.67 -0.94
C TRP A 17 -16.84 -7.94 -0.21
N SER A 18 -18.03 -8.44 -0.55
CA SER A 18 -18.54 -9.74 -0.11
C SER A 18 -19.34 -10.40 -1.25
N SER A 19 -19.15 -11.71 -1.42
CA SER A 19 -19.99 -12.56 -2.29
C SER A 19 -21.32 -12.91 -1.64
N GLU A 20 -21.43 -12.74 -0.33
CA GLU A 20 -22.60 -13.09 0.47
C GLU A 20 -23.27 -11.85 1.08
N LYS A 21 -24.58 -11.95 1.33
CA LYS A 21 -25.32 -10.86 1.95
C LYS A 21 -24.85 -10.68 3.39
N GLN A 22 -24.44 -9.46 3.74
CA GLN A 22 -24.09 -9.06 5.10
C GLN A 22 -24.92 -7.86 5.53
N GLU A 23 -25.13 -7.71 6.83
CA GLU A 23 -25.83 -6.56 7.39
C GLU A 23 -25.03 -5.27 7.17
N GLY A 24 -25.71 -4.20 6.75
CA GLY A 24 -25.06 -2.92 6.44
C GLY A 24 -24.38 -2.84 5.07
N PHE A 25 -24.29 -3.94 4.32
CA PHE A 25 -23.69 -3.94 2.98
C PHE A 25 -24.73 -3.59 1.91
N LEU A 26 -24.31 -2.79 0.94
CA LEU A 26 -25.10 -2.42 -0.22
C LEU A 26 -24.99 -3.50 -1.31
N LYS A 27 -26.13 -3.98 -1.81
CA LYS A 27 -26.17 -4.91 -2.94
C LYS A 27 -25.93 -4.17 -4.25
N ILE A 28 -24.98 -4.66 -5.06
CA ILE A 28 -24.63 -4.08 -6.36
C ILE A 28 -24.41 -5.15 -7.44
N GLU A 29 -24.43 -4.73 -8.70
CA GLU A 29 -23.94 -5.52 -9.83
C GLU A 29 -22.53 -5.05 -10.21
N ALA A 30 -21.61 -5.99 -10.40
CA ALA A 30 -20.24 -5.69 -10.84
C ALA A 30 -19.72 -6.72 -11.84
N SER A 31 -18.68 -6.35 -12.60
CA SER A 31 -17.87 -7.35 -13.29
C SER A 31 -17.09 -8.17 -12.26
N GLU A 32 -16.79 -9.42 -12.60
CA GLU A 32 -15.88 -10.23 -11.78
C GLU A 32 -14.47 -9.61 -11.74
N ASP A 33 -14.09 -8.93 -12.82
CA ASP A 33 -12.83 -8.18 -12.88
C ASP A 33 -12.77 -7.04 -11.87
N ASP A 34 -13.90 -6.51 -11.41
CA ASP A 34 -13.97 -5.40 -10.46
C ASP A 34 -14.00 -5.86 -9.00
N PHE A 35 -14.23 -7.14 -8.78
CA PHE A 35 -14.23 -7.72 -7.44
C PHE A 35 -12.86 -7.52 -6.78
N ASN A 36 -12.85 -7.19 -5.48
CA ASN A 36 -11.66 -6.83 -4.69
C ASN A 36 -10.91 -5.57 -5.12
N LYS A 37 -11.40 -4.78 -6.08
CA LYS A 37 -10.87 -3.43 -6.32
C LYS A 37 -11.43 -2.47 -5.27
N LEU A 38 -10.57 -1.90 -4.44
CA LEU A 38 -10.92 -1.05 -3.31
C LEU A 38 -10.52 0.41 -3.58
N ASP A 39 -11.17 1.35 -2.92
CA ASP A 39 -10.78 2.78 -2.84
C ASP A 39 -10.82 3.60 -4.14
N PHE A 40 -11.00 2.95 -5.30
CA PHE A 40 -11.17 3.60 -6.61
C PHE A 40 -12.36 3.05 -7.42
N VAL A 41 -13.24 2.27 -6.78
CA VAL A 41 -14.50 1.82 -7.40
C VAL A 41 -15.67 2.45 -6.66
N ARG A 42 -16.57 3.10 -7.38
CA ARG A 42 -17.78 3.73 -6.86
C ARG A 42 -19.02 2.96 -7.28
N VAL A 43 -20.08 3.10 -6.50
CA VAL A 43 -21.41 2.62 -6.88
C VAL A 43 -22.21 3.73 -7.57
N GLU A 44 -22.60 3.52 -8.81
CA GLU A 44 -23.49 4.38 -9.58
C GLU A 44 -24.70 3.56 -10.05
N ASN A 45 -25.92 3.97 -9.70
CA ASN A 45 -27.16 3.28 -10.08
C ASN A 45 -27.17 1.78 -9.73
N GLY A 46 -26.59 1.43 -8.58
CA GLY A 46 -26.47 0.03 -8.13
C GLY A 46 -25.43 -0.80 -8.87
N LYS A 47 -24.55 -0.16 -9.66
CA LYS A 47 -23.46 -0.82 -10.40
C LYS A 47 -22.10 -0.32 -9.97
N ALA A 48 -21.11 -1.21 -9.96
CA ALA A 48 -19.72 -0.84 -9.78
C ALA A 48 -19.22 -0.07 -11.02
N LYS A 49 -18.50 1.03 -10.78
CA LYS A 49 -17.83 1.81 -11.80
C LYS A 49 -16.46 2.23 -11.28
N VAL A 50 -15.44 1.91 -12.05
CA VAL A 50 -14.06 2.31 -11.78
C VAL A 50 -13.91 3.81 -12.03
N ASP A 51 -13.38 4.52 -11.04
CA ASP A 51 -12.92 5.89 -11.19
C ASP A 51 -11.44 5.85 -11.57
N GLU A 52 -11.16 5.98 -12.87
CA GLU A 52 -9.79 5.88 -13.37
C GLU A 52 -8.90 7.04 -12.88
N GLN A 53 -9.47 8.23 -12.66
CA GLN A 53 -8.68 9.36 -12.13
C GLN A 53 -8.21 9.06 -10.71
N ARG A 54 -9.12 8.58 -9.85
CA ARG A 54 -8.76 8.19 -8.48
C ARG A 54 -7.81 6.99 -8.47
N ARG A 55 -7.99 6.02 -9.36
CA ARG A 55 -7.07 4.89 -9.52
C ARG A 55 -5.64 5.34 -9.81
N GLN A 56 -5.46 6.23 -10.78
CA GLN A 56 -4.14 6.77 -11.13
C GLN A 56 -3.53 7.55 -9.96
N GLN A 57 -4.36 8.29 -9.21
CA GLN A 57 -3.89 9.01 -8.03
C GLN A 57 -3.40 8.07 -6.94
N ILE A 58 -4.15 7.01 -6.61
CA ILE A 58 -3.76 6.01 -5.61
C ILE A 58 -2.47 5.29 -6.01
N ILE A 59 -2.33 4.92 -7.30
CA ILE A 59 -1.10 4.31 -7.82
C ILE A 59 0.08 5.26 -7.62
N LYS A 60 -0.07 6.53 -7.99
CA LYS A 60 0.98 7.54 -7.84
C LYS A 60 1.37 7.79 -6.38
N GLU A 61 0.39 7.82 -5.48
CA GLU A 61 0.62 7.96 -4.04
C GLU A 61 1.39 6.77 -3.48
N TYR A 62 1.03 5.55 -3.88
CA TYR A 62 1.73 4.33 -3.50
C TYR A 62 3.17 4.27 -4.06
N GLU A 63 3.37 4.68 -5.32
CA GLU A 63 4.71 4.76 -5.92
C GLU A 63 5.58 5.79 -5.20
N ALA A 64 5.03 6.97 -4.88
CA ALA A 64 5.73 8.02 -4.15
C ALA A 64 6.10 7.60 -2.72
N SER A 65 5.20 6.89 -2.01
CA SER A 65 5.50 6.37 -0.67
C SER A 65 6.59 5.30 -0.72
N THR A 66 6.53 4.39 -1.69
CA THR A 66 7.53 3.32 -1.88
C THR A 66 8.92 3.89 -2.17
N LEU A 67 9.02 4.93 -3.01
CA LEU A 67 10.28 5.63 -3.27
C LEU A 67 10.86 6.23 -1.99
N THR A 68 10.01 6.87 -1.18
CA THR A 68 10.40 7.47 0.10
C THR A 68 10.94 6.42 1.09
N GLU A 69 10.31 5.24 1.15
CA GLU A 69 10.75 4.15 2.03
C GLU A 69 12.07 3.54 1.58
N ILE A 70 12.27 3.33 0.27
CA ILE A 70 13.53 2.84 -0.28
C ILE A 70 14.68 3.81 0.04
N ASP A 71 14.47 5.11 -0.09
CA ASP A 71 15.52 6.08 0.19
C ASP A 71 15.86 6.16 1.68
N LYS A 72 14.86 6.00 2.57
CA LYS A 72 15.11 5.82 4.02
C LYS A 72 15.95 4.58 4.30
N LEU A 73 15.63 3.45 3.68
CA LEU A 73 16.37 2.20 3.85
C LEU A 73 17.82 2.31 3.33
N LYS A 74 18.04 3.00 2.21
CA LYS A 74 19.39 3.29 1.71
C LYS A 74 20.18 4.13 2.69
N MET A 75 19.57 5.18 3.25
CA MET A 75 20.22 6.06 4.23
C MET A 75 20.61 5.28 5.48
N GLN A 76 19.70 4.47 6.03
CA GLN A 76 19.99 3.58 7.16
C GLN A 76 21.12 2.58 6.84
N ASN A 77 21.20 2.08 5.60
CA ASN A 77 22.27 1.17 5.19
C ASN A 77 23.64 1.87 5.16
N ILE A 78 23.68 3.13 4.73
CA ILE A 78 24.90 3.96 4.74
C ILE A 78 25.35 4.19 6.19
N GLU A 79 24.44 4.64 7.07
CA GLU A 79 24.74 4.87 8.48
C GLU A 79 25.29 3.62 9.19
N LEU A 80 24.71 2.45 8.90
CA LEU A 80 25.19 1.17 9.44
C LEU A 80 26.58 0.81 8.89
N ARG A 81 26.85 1.04 7.60
CA ARG A 81 28.17 0.79 7.01
C ARG A 81 29.25 1.67 7.61
N ASP A 82 28.95 2.95 7.82
CA ASP A 82 29.87 3.90 8.44
C ASP A 82 30.16 3.49 9.90
N SER A 83 29.12 3.10 10.65
CA SER A 83 29.28 2.59 12.02
C SER A 83 30.15 1.31 12.07
N ILE A 84 29.99 0.41 11.10
CA ILE A 84 30.82 -0.80 10.98
C ILE A 84 32.27 -0.44 10.69
N LEU A 85 32.51 0.54 9.82
CA LEU A 85 33.85 1.00 9.48
C LEU A 85 34.55 1.61 10.71
N ASP A 86 33.86 2.48 11.45
CA ASP A 86 34.38 3.08 12.68
C ASP A 86 34.75 2.01 13.71
N LEU A 87 33.89 1.01 13.90
CA LEU A 87 34.17 -0.13 14.79
C LEU A 87 35.37 -0.94 14.32
N ALA A 88 35.52 -1.17 13.01
CA ALA A 88 36.67 -1.90 12.47
C ALA A 88 37.99 -1.16 12.73
N ILE A 89 38.01 0.17 12.57
CA ILE A 89 39.17 1.01 12.87
C ILE A 89 39.53 0.92 14.36
N ILE A 90 38.53 0.97 15.25
CA ILE A 90 38.76 0.85 16.71
C ILE A 90 39.35 -0.52 17.05
N VAL A 91 38.82 -1.59 16.47
CA VAL A 91 39.31 -2.96 16.72
C VAL A 91 40.75 -3.12 16.21
N ASP A 92 41.08 -2.62 15.02
CA ASP A 92 42.44 -2.66 14.48
C ASP A 92 43.43 -1.89 15.36
N GLY A 93 43.03 -0.69 15.82
CA GLY A 93 43.83 0.12 16.73
C GLY A 93 44.12 -0.57 18.07
N LEU A 94 43.11 -1.24 18.65
CA LEU A 94 43.27 -2.02 19.88
C LEU A 94 44.10 -3.30 19.68
N GLY A 95 44.01 -3.92 18.50
CA GLY A 95 44.81 -5.08 18.14
C GLY A 95 46.31 -4.77 18.01
N GLY A 96 46.65 -3.57 17.51
CA GLY A 96 48.04 -3.10 17.40
C GLY A 96 48.69 -2.62 18.71
N GLU A 97 47.91 -2.31 19.75
CA GLU A 97 48.43 -1.98 21.09
C GLU A 97 48.72 -3.22 21.96
N LEU A 98 48.34 -4.42 21.51
CA LEU A 98 48.52 -5.69 22.22
C LEU A 98 49.70 -6.54 21.70
N GLU A 99 50.45 -6.06 20.69
CA GLU A 99 51.75 -6.62 20.22
C GLU A 99 52.95 -5.86 20.80
#